data_AF-A0A317IC71-F1
#
_entry.id   AF-A0A317IC71-F1
#
_cell.length_a   1.000
_cell.length_b   1.000
_cell.length_c   1.000
_cell.angle_alpha   90.00
_cell.angle_beta   90.00
_cell.angle_gamma   90.00
#
_symmetry.space_group_name_H-M   'P 1'
#
loop_
_entity.id
_entity.type
_entity.pdbx_description
1 polymer ?
#
loop_
_entity_poly.entity_id
_entity_poly.type
_entity_poly.pdbx_seq_one_letter_code
_entity_poly.pdbx_strand_id
1 'polypeptide(L)'
;MISPRLHISLFGTKFHSFHFFGVIGFIVGTAMGVWLAKYFALNPWYVLLMSGVGAATFFLLTIISKILFGKEIIVYYHHEISILIFCSLVLKLIHVNVLAYLDITILGIGLFLAFGRIGCFSVGCCHGRPSKHGVTYGHDHVISGFTDYFQNVKLFPVQLIESAFVFLIVAIGVWIMNSKASAGTVLIVYTVIYGMFRFVLEFFRGDPERPYWQGLSEAQWTTIILITVTWLLARMNLLPYYPWHSIVMLLLFSAAAYITLFGKSQTSFRIFNARHMRQIAFALAKLSKEKSIESGNPGVTNISLCTTSQGLTFSKGIFTETISPIVHYTVSSKMPGNKLNLRTVKKLARLVQLIQKETEPCEIIQRQTNLFHIVYGNTNKANGFYSGDSNQSGLFYVQVEFNEQ
;
A
#
# COMPACT_ATOMS: atom_id res chain seq x y z
N MET A 1 19.22 0.86 -10.91
CA MET A 1 17.94 0.56 -10.24
C MET A 1 18.21 0.64 -8.74
N ILE A 2 17.45 1.42 -7.96
CA ILE A 2 17.68 1.49 -6.50
C ILE A 2 17.30 0.13 -5.91
N SER A 3 18.29 -0.61 -5.40
CA SER A 3 18.08 -1.91 -4.76
C SER A 3 17.96 -1.72 -3.24
N PRO A 4 16.82 -2.07 -2.63
CA PRO A 4 16.66 -2.05 -1.17
C PRO A 4 17.70 -2.94 -0.48
N ARG A 5 18.18 -2.52 0.70
CA ARG A 5 19.12 -3.29 1.53
C ARG A 5 18.54 -3.48 2.92
N LEU A 6 18.36 -4.74 3.32
CA LEU A 6 17.87 -5.12 4.66
C LEU A 6 18.77 -4.65 5.80
N HIS A 7 20.07 -4.55 5.54
CA HIS A 7 21.08 -4.20 6.52
C HIS A 7 21.95 -3.05 6.05
N ILE A 8 22.30 -2.18 6.99
CA ILE A 8 23.30 -1.13 6.84
C ILE A 8 24.53 -1.54 7.64
N SER A 9 25.71 -1.42 7.02
CA SER A 9 26.97 -1.65 7.72
C SER A 9 27.62 -0.32 8.04
N LEU A 10 27.90 -0.09 9.32
CA LEU A 10 28.60 1.07 9.85
C LEU A 10 29.70 0.59 10.78
N PHE A 11 30.94 1.04 10.53
CA PHE A 11 32.11 0.69 11.34
C PHE A 11 32.27 -0.83 11.57
N GLY A 12 31.93 -1.66 10.58
CA GLY A 12 32.00 -3.12 10.66
C GLY A 12 30.79 -3.81 11.29
N THR A 13 29.89 -3.07 11.95
CA THR A 13 28.67 -3.60 12.58
C THR A 13 27.49 -3.55 11.60
N LYS A 14 26.68 -4.61 11.56
CA LYS A 14 25.46 -4.67 10.74
C LYS A 14 24.23 -4.30 11.58
N PHE A 15 23.46 -3.34 11.10
CA PHE A 15 22.19 -2.91 11.70
C PHE A 15 21.04 -3.23 10.76
N HIS A 16 19.90 -3.67 11.32
CA HIS A 16 18.68 -3.82 10.54
C HIS A 16 18.18 -2.43 10.09
N SER A 17 18.03 -2.23 8.78
CA SER A 17 17.79 -0.91 8.18
C SER A 17 16.53 -0.24 8.74
N PHE A 18 15.48 -1.03 9.03
CA PHE A 18 14.23 -0.50 9.60
C PHE A 18 14.46 0.20 10.95
N HIS A 19 15.19 -0.44 11.88
CA HIS A 19 15.49 0.14 13.18
C HIS A 19 16.47 1.31 13.07
N PHE A 20 17.48 1.18 12.22
CA PHE A 20 18.46 2.22 11.99
C PHE A 20 17.81 3.53 11.56
N PHE A 21 16.94 3.50 10.54
CA PHE A 21 16.24 4.70 10.10
C PHE A 21 15.22 5.20 11.12
N GLY A 22 14.54 4.32 11.85
CA GLY A 22 13.65 4.73 12.95
C GLY A 22 14.37 5.53 14.04
N VAL A 23 15.55 5.05 14.47
CA VAL A 23 16.39 5.74 15.47
C VAL A 23 16.90 7.07 14.94
N ILE A 24 17.38 7.11 13.69
CA ILE A 24 17.79 8.38 13.07
C ILE A 24 16.62 9.37 13.03
N GLY A 25 15.44 8.92 12.60
CA GLY A 25 14.27 9.79 12.53
C GLY A 25 13.89 10.38 13.88
N PHE A 26 13.97 9.58 14.95
CA PHE A 26 13.74 10.05 16.31
C PHE A 26 14.80 11.09 16.75
N ILE A 27 16.09 10.79 16.56
CA ILE A 27 17.19 11.70 16.93
C ILE A 27 17.10 13.02 16.17
N VAL A 28 16.94 12.98 14.85
CA VAL A 28 16.85 14.17 14.00
C VAL A 28 15.58 14.96 14.31
N GLY A 29 14.46 14.28 14.54
CA GLY A 29 13.20 14.90 14.96
C GLY A 29 13.33 15.66 16.28
N THR A 30 13.88 15.01 17.32
CA THR A 30 14.11 15.64 18.62
C THR A 30 15.12 16.77 18.55
N ALA A 31 16.23 16.59 17.82
CA ALA A 31 17.26 17.62 17.66
C ALA A 31 16.70 18.87 16.95
N MET A 32 15.92 18.68 15.87
CA MET A 32 15.23 19.77 15.19
C MET A 32 14.24 20.45 16.13
N GLY A 33 13.46 19.69 16.89
CA GLY A 33 12.52 20.27 17.84
C GLY A 33 13.19 21.12 18.92
N VAL A 34 14.31 20.66 19.47
CA VAL A 34 15.11 21.41 20.45
C VAL A 34 15.67 22.70 19.82
N TRP A 35 16.15 22.62 18.58
CA TRP A 35 16.61 23.79 17.84
C TRP A 35 15.48 24.81 17.59
N LEU A 36 14.31 24.35 17.11
CA LEU A 36 13.14 25.20 16.91
C LEU A 36 12.68 25.85 18.21
N ALA A 37 12.62 25.10 19.31
CA ALA A 37 12.24 25.65 20.60
C ALA A 37 13.18 26.80 21.02
N LYS A 38 14.50 26.60 20.93
CA LYS A 38 15.47 27.67 21.22
C LYS A 38 15.30 28.87 20.28
N TYR A 39 15.12 28.61 18.98
CA TYR A 39 14.97 29.65 17.97
C TYR A 39 13.73 30.53 18.20
N PHE A 40 12.62 29.95 18.63
CA PHE A 40 11.38 30.65 18.95
C PHE A 40 11.27 31.09 20.43
N ALA A 41 12.38 31.11 21.17
CA ALA A 41 12.43 31.46 22.60
C ALA A 41 11.48 30.63 23.50
N LEU A 42 11.21 29.39 23.09
CA LEU A 42 10.51 28.36 23.87
C LEU A 42 11.53 27.55 24.68
N ASN A 43 11.07 26.92 25.76
CA ASN A 43 11.93 26.11 26.62
C ASN A 43 12.17 24.73 25.99
N PRO A 44 13.42 24.38 25.59
CA PRO A 44 13.73 23.13 24.93
C PRO A 44 13.51 21.89 25.83
N TRP A 45 13.48 22.06 27.16
CA TRP A 45 13.20 20.96 28.08
C TRP A 45 11.82 20.35 27.86
N TYR A 46 10.83 21.16 27.48
CA TYR A 46 9.51 20.63 27.18
C TYR A 46 9.50 19.82 25.88
N VAL A 47 10.36 20.12 24.91
CA VAL A 47 10.52 19.27 23.71
C VAL A 47 11.15 17.92 24.05
N LEU A 48 12.16 17.91 24.94
CA LEU A 48 12.75 16.66 25.43
C LEU A 48 11.73 15.84 26.22
N LEU A 49 10.94 16.49 27.07
CA LEU A 49 9.82 15.86 27.77
C LEU A 49 8.82 15.27 26.78
N MET A 50 8.39 16.02 25.76
CA MET A 50 7.45 15.53 24.74
C MET A 50 8.03 14.38 23.92
N SER A 51 9.34 14.41 23.62
CA SER A 51 10.02 13.30 22.95
C SER A 51 10.04 12.04 23.82
N GLY A 52 10.27 12.19 25.13
CA GLY A 52 10.19 11.10 26.11
C GLY A 52 8.78 10.54 26.27
N VAL A 53 7.77 11.40 26.41
CA VAL A 53 6.35 11.01 26.43
C VAL A 53 5.99 10.28 25.14
N GLY A 54 6.38 10.82 23.97
CA GLY A 54 6.11 10.21 22.69
C GLY A 54 6.74 8.83 22.53
N ALA A 55 8.00 8.66 22.93
CA ALA A 55 8.66 7.36 22.93
C ALA A 55 7.98 6.37 23.89
N ALA A 56 7.64 6.81 25.11
CA ALA A 56 6.93 5.99 26.08
C ALA A 56 5.55 5.54 25.55
N THR A 57 4.77 6.46 24.97
CA THR A 57 3.48 6.15 24.34
C THR A 57 3.65 5.17 23.17
N PHE A 58 4.68 5.34 22.34
CA PHE A 58 4.96 4.44 21.21
C PHE A 58 5.18 3.01 21.70
N PHE A 59 6.13 2.79 22.63
CA PHE A 59 6.43 1.47 23.16
C PHE A 59 5.27 0.88 23.96
N LEU A 60 4.57 1.69 24.75
CA LEU A 60 3.40 1.24 25.52
C LEU A 60 2.32 0.67 24.59
N LEU A 61 1.98 1.38 23.51
CA LEU A 61 1.00 0.90 22.53
C LEU A 61 1.47 -0.38 21.84
N THR A 62 2.75 -0.49 21.48
CA THR A 62 3.30 -1.71 20.90
C THR A 62 3.20 -2.90 21.86
N ILE A 63 3.57 -2.71 23.13
CA ILE A 63 3.47 -3.74 24.18
C ILE A 63 2.01 -4.16 24.40
N ILE A 64 1.10 -3.19 24.55
CA ILE A 64 -0.34 -3.46 24.70
C ILE A 64 -0.87 -4.24 23.49
N SER A 65 -0.50 -3.85 22.26
CA SER A 65 -0.95 -4.55 21.06
C SER A 65 -0.47 -6.00 21.03
N LYS A 66 0.76 -6.25 21.48
CA LYS A 66 1.35 -7.59 21.57
C LYS A 66 0.64 -8.45 22.62
N ILE A 67 0.28 -7.87 23.77
CA ILE A 67 -0.47 -8.56 24.83
C ILE A 67 -1.88 -8.90 24.37
N LEU A 68 -2.58 -7.96 23.74
CA LEU A 68 -3.99 -8.13 23.38
C LEU A 68 -4.20 -8.96 22.10
N PHE A 69 -3.32 -8.83 21.12
CA PHE A 69 -3.49 -9.42 19.78
C PHE A 69 -2.42 -10.45 19.41
N GLY A 70 -1.47 -10.73 20.31
CA GLY A 70 -0.38 -11.69 20.09
C GLY A 70 0.68 -11.23 19.08
N LYS A 71 0.56 -10.03 18.52
CA LYS A 71 1.49 -9.48 17.52
C LYS A 71 1.65 -7.98 17.69
N GLU A 72 2.81 -7.48 17.27
CA GLU A 72 3.09 -6.05 17.27
C GLU A 72 2.33 -5.36 16.14
N ILE A 73 1.45 -4.42 16.49
CA ILE A 73 0.67 -3.65 15.52
C ILE A 73 1.19 -2.22 15.51
N ILE A 74 1.99 -1.89 14.50
CA ILE A 74 2.57 -0.56 14.33
C ILE A 74 1.81 0.17 13.21
N VAL A 75 0.75 0.88 13.59
CA VAL A 75 -0.06 1.71 12.68
C VAL A 75 0.19 3.17 12.98
N TYR A 76 0.70 3.90 11.98
CA TYR A 76 1.10 5.30 12.13
C TYR A 76 0.03 6.18 12.82
N TYR A 77 -1.22 6.17 12.33
CA TYR A 77 -2.26 7.02 12.89
C TYR A 77 -2.58 6.71 14.36
N HIS A 78 -2.55 5.44 14.78
CA HIS A 78 -2.79 5.10 16.18
C HIS A 78 -1.72 5.72 17.08
N HIS A 79 -0.44 5.61 16.69
CA HIS A 79 0.65 6.19 17.46
C HIS A 79 0.65 7.72 17.41
N GLU A 80 0.49 8.32 16.24
CA GLU A 80 0.43 9.78 16.07
C GLU A 80 -0.66 10.41 16.96
N ILE A 81 -1.90 9.90 16.87
CA ILE A 81 -3.03 10.40 17.64
C ILE A 81 -2.78 10.27 19.14
N SER A 82 -2.34 9.09 19.59
CA SER A 82 -2.05 8.88 21.01
C SER A 82 -0.92 9.76 21.50
N ILE A 83 0.17 9.90 20.75
CA ILE A 83 1.30 10.76 21.13
C ILE A 83 0.82 12.21 21.25
N LEU A 84 0.04 12.73 20.29
CA LEU A 84 -0.50 14.09 20.35
C LEU A 84 -1.44 14.27 21.56
N ILE A 85 -2.29 13.30 21.88
CA ILE A 85 -3.18 13.36 23.04
C ILE A 85 -2.36 13.39 24.33
N PHE A 86 -1.43 12.45 24.55
CA PHE A 86 -0.64 12.39 25.77
C PHE A 86 0.27 13.62 25.93
N CYS A 87 0.89 14.10 24.84
CA CYS A 87 1.65 15.36 24.85
C CYS A 87 0.77 16.55 25.24
N SER A 88 -0.43 16.66 24.65
CA SER A 88 -1.39 17.72 24.98
C SER A 88 -1.79 17.70 26.45
N LEU A 89 -2.06 16.50 27.01
CA LEU A 89 -2.42 16.32 28.41
C LEU A 89 -1.28 16.76 29.34
N VAL A 90 -0.06 16.29 29.09
CA VAL A 90 1.11 16.65 29.91
C VAL A 90 1.36 18.16 29.86
N LEU A 91 1.37 18.77 28.67
CA LEU A 91 1.57 20.22 28.50
C LEU A 91 0.49 21.04 29.21
N LYS A 92 -0.77 20.56 29.18
CA LYS A 92 -1.89 21.20 29.88
C LYS A 92 -1.75 21.09 31.39
N LEU A 93 -1.32 19.93 31.91
CA LEU A 93 -1.11 19.71 33.35
C LEU A 93 0.02 20.59 33.93
N ILE A 94 1.04 20.88 33.12
CA ILE A 94 2.14 21.77 33.52
C ILE A 94 1.91 23.24 33.13
N HIS A 95 0.70 23.59 32.67
CA HIS A 95 0.28 24.95 32.31
C HIS A 95 1.17 25.66 31.27
N VAL A 96 1.65 24.92 30.27
CA VAL A 96 2.49 25.43 29.17
C VAL A 96 1.65 25.63 27.90
N ASN A 97 2.10 26.51 26.99
CA ASN A 97 1.45 26.76 25.70
C ASN A 97 1.38 25.49 24.84
N VAL A 98 0.25 24.77 24.92
CA VAL A 98 0.07 23.47 24.28
C VAL A 98 0.30 23.54 22.77
N LEU A 99 -0.34 24.48 22.07
CA LEU A 99 -0.33 24.52 20.60
C LEU A 99 1.07 24.77 20.02
N ALA A 100 1.87 25.64 20.66
CA ALA A 100 3.22 25.92 20.20
C ALA A 100 4.13 24.68 20.26
N TYR A 101 4.02 23.87 21.32
CA TYR A 101 4.79 22.63 21.42
C TYR A 101 4.20 21.49 20.58
N LEU A 102 2.88 21.47 20.32
CA LEU A 102 2.30 20.52 19.38
C LEU A 102 2.74 20.78 17.94
N ASP A 103 2.90 22.04 17.53
CA ASP A 103 3.47 22.39 16.23
C ASP A 103 4.91 21.87 16.09
N ILE A 104 5.73 21.94 17.14
CA ILE A 104 7.08 21.36 17.12
C ILE A 104 7.01 19.82 17.13
N THR A 105 6.15 19.25 17.96
CA THR A 105 6.01 17.80 18.15
C THR A 105 5.58 17.11 16.86
N ILE A 106 4.61 17.68 16.13
CA ILE A 106 4.13 17.08 14.87
C ILE A 106 5.22 17.10 13.78
N LEU A 107 6.10 18.11 13.76
CA LEU A 107 7.25 18.12 12.85
C LEU A 107 8.27 17.05 13.22
N GLY A 108 8.50 16.83 14.52
CA GLY A 108 9.33 15.73 15.01
C GLY A 108 8.76 14.36 14.62
N ILE A 109 7.44 14.16 14.79
CA ILE A 109 6.72 12.96 14.34
C ILE A 109 6.84 12.79 12.82
N GLY A 110 6.74 13.89 12.06
CA GLY A 110 6.93 13.92 10.62
C GLY A 110 8.31 13.42 10.20
N LEU A 111 9.38 13.90 10.83
CA LEU A 111 10.72 13.38 10.56
C LEU A 111 10.85 11.90 10.92
N PHE A 112 10.33 11.49 12.08
CA PHE A 112 10.30 10.08 12.47
C PHE A 112 9.59 9.22 11.41
N LEU A 113 8.44 9.67 10.89
CA LEU A 113 7.73 9.00 9.81
C LEU A 113 8.54 8.99 8.51
N ALA A 114 9.13 10.12 8.10
CA ALA A 114 9.86 10.24 6.84
C ALA A 114 11.02 9.25 6.78
N PHE A 115 11.83 9.16 7.85
CA PHE A 115 12.88 8.16 7.94
C PHE A 115 12.34 6.75 8.13
N GLY A 116 11.29 6.58 8.95
CA GLY A 116 10.62 5.29 9.12
C GLY A 116 10.14 4.69 7.79
N ARG A 117 9.68 5.51 6.84
CA ARG A 117 9.32 5.09 5.48
C ARG A 117 10.51 4.68 4.63
N ILE A 118 11.70 5.28 4.82
CA ILE A 118 12.95 4.78 4.22
C ILE A 118 13.32 3.42 4.82
N GLY A 119 13.06 3.23 6.12
CA GLY A 119 13.13 1.93 6.78
C GLY A 119 12.17 0.92 6.15
N CYS A 120 10.89 1.27 5.96
CA CYS A 120 9.90 0.41 5.28
C CYS A 120 10.34 0.04 3.86
N PHE A 121 10.86 1.01 3.11
CA PHE A 121 11.42 0.81 1.78
C PHE A 121 12.55 -0.23 1.79
N SER A 122 13.41 -0.21 2.81
CA SER A 122 14.56 -1.11 2.91
C SER A 122 14.18 -2.57 3.14
N VAL A 123 13.06 -2.82 3.81
CA VAL A 123 12.59 -4.18 4.15
C VAL A 123 11.45 -4.68 3.26
N GLY A 124 10.84 -3.81 2.47
CA GLY A 124 9.75 -4.15 1.57
C GLY A 124 8.37 -4.21 2.23
N CYS A 125 8.22 -3.79 3.48
CA CYS A 125 6.90 -3.62 4.09
C CYS A 125 6.21 -2.37 3.53
N CYS A 126 4.88 -2.32 3.62
CA CYS A 126 4.09 -1.18 3.14
C CYS A 126 4.28 -0.86 1.64
N HIS A 127 4.52 -1.88 0.81
CA HIS A 127 4.87 -1.71 -0.60
C HIS A 127 3.70 -1.27 -1.49
N GLY A 128 4.03 -0.72 -2.66
CA GLY A 128 3.05 -0.35 -3.68
C GLY A 128 2.57 -1.53 -4.52
N ARG A 129 1.70 -1.23 -5.47
CA ARG A 129 1.18 -2.18 -6.46
C ARG A 129 2.22 -2.54 -7.52
N PRO A 130 2.08 -3.70 -8.22
CA PRO A 130 2.85 -3.99 -9.41
C PRO A 130 2.78 -2.85 -10.44
N SER A 131 3.94 -2.47 -10.98
CA SER A 131 4.10 -1.34 -11.89
C SER A 131 5.20 -1.62 -12.91
N LYS A 132 5.11 -1.02 -14.11
CA LYS A 132 6.15 -1.12 -15.15
C LYS A 132 7.50 -0.56 -14.68
N HIS A 133 7.45 0.46 -13.83
CA HIS A 133 8.61 1.13 -13.26
C HIS A 133 8.49 1.13 -11.73
N GLY A 134 9.61 0.90 -11.06
CA GLY A 134 9.62 0.82 -9.61
C GLY A 134 10.82 0.05 -9.08
N VAL A 135 10.61 -0.55 -7.91
CA VAL A 135 11.63 -1.22 -7.11
C VAL A 135 11.30 -2.70 -6.97
N THR A 136 12.32 -3.54 -6.84
CA THR A 136 12.17 -4.99 -6.74
C THR A 136 12.75 -5.49 -5.42
N TYR A 137 12.10 -6.47 -4.82
CA TYR A 137 12.57 -7.13 -3.60
C TYR A 137 12.99 -8.57 -3.91
N GLY A 138 14.19 -8.92 -3.47
CA GLY A 138 14.83 -10.20 -3.78
C GLY A 138 14.54 -11.32 -2.76
N HIS A 139 15.24 -12.43 -2.92
CA HIS A 139 15.07 -13.63 -2.08
C HIS A 139 15.27 -13.35 -0.58
N ASP A 140 16.32 -12.61 -0.22
CA ASP A 140 16.60 -12.25 1.17
C ASP A 140 15.43 -11.51 1.85
N HIS A 141 14.70 -10.70 1.08
CA HIS A 141 13.53 -9.99 1.60
C HIS A 141 12.38 -10.96 1.87
N VAL A 142 12.17 -11.96 1.01
CA VAL A 142 11.14 -12.99 1.19
C VAL A 142 11.43 -13.79 2.46
N ILE A 143 12.68 -14.21 2.66
CA ILE A 143 13.11 -14.88 3.91
C ILE A 143 12.82 -13.99 5.13
N SER A 144 12.95 -12.68 4.99
CA SER A 144 12.70 -11.69 6.04
C SER A 144 11.22 -11.29 6.20
N GLY A 145 10.28 -11.97 5.52
CA GLY A 145 8.83 -11.74 5.66
C GLY A 145 8.16 -10.95 4.54
N PHE A 146 8.87 -10.62 3.45
CA PHE A 146 8.25 -10.06 2.24
C PHE A 146 7.41 -11.10 1.49
N THR A 147 6.38 -10.66 0.77
CA THR A 147 5.45 -11.53 0.06
C THR A 147 6.11 -12.28 -1.11
N ASP A 148 6.08 -13.62 -1.08
CA ASP A 148 6.79 -14.49 -2.02
C ASP A 148 6.33 -14.34 -3.48
N TYR A 149 5.03 -14.18 -3.71
CA TYR A 149 4.43 -13.99 -5.04
C TYR A 149 4.80 -12.67 -5.72
N PHE A 150 5.43 -11.73 -5.00
CA PHE A 150 5.99 -10.50 -5.57
C PHE A 150 7.52 -10.49 -5.61
N GLN A 151 8.18 -11.62 -5.38
CA GLN A 151 9.62 -11.73 -5.51
C GLN A 151 10.09 -11.33 -6.92
N ASN A 152 10.99 -10.35 -6.97
CA ASN A 152 11.54 -9.74 -8.18
C ASN A 152 10.49 -9.08 -9.10
N VAL A 153 9.29 -8.79 -8.60
CA VAL A 153 8.27 -8.01 -9.31
C VAL A 153 8.52 -6.52 -9.06
N LYS A 154 8.44 -5.69 -10.10
CA LYS A 154 8.58 -4.24 -9.98
C LYS A 154 7.34 -3.66 -9.29
N LEU A 155 7.54 -3.02 -8.14
CA LEU A 155 6.50 -2.39 -7.33
C LEU A 155 6.65 -0.88 -7.31
N PHE A 156 5.52 -0.17 -7.34
CA PHE A 156 5.49 1.28 -7.22
C PHE A 156 6.08 1.72 -5.86
N PRO A 157 7.03 2.67 -5.81
CA PRO A 157 7.79 2.98 -4.59
C PRO A 157 7.03 3.94 -3.65
N VAL A 158 5.83 3.54 -3.19
CA VAL A 158 4.97 4.35 -2.32
C VAL A 158 5.71 4.85 -1.08
N GLN A 159 6.62 4.05 -0.51
CA GLN A 159 7.33 4.42 0.71
C GLN A 159 8.27 5.61 0.51
N LEU A 160 8.99 5.66 -0.62
CA LEU A 160 9.89 6.77 -0.92
C LEU A 160 9.12 8.04 -1.29
N ILE A 161 7.99 7.90 -1.99
CA ILE A 161 7.12 9.03 -2.31
C ILE A 161 6.53 9.61 -1.03
N GLU A 162 6.07 8.76 -0.10
CA GLU A 162 5.58 9.18 1.21
C GLU A 162 6.68 9.86 2.03
N SER A 163 7.89 9.28 2.07
CA SER A 163 9.04 9.88 2.74
C SER A 163 9.36 11.28 2.20
N ALA A 164 9.47 11.43 0.88
CA ALA A 164 9.76 12.71 0.24
C ALA A 164 8.66 13.76 0.50
N PHE A 165 7.39 13.35 0.44
CA PHE A 165 6.27 14.24 0.75
C PHE A 165 6.28 14.68 2.21
N VAL A 166 6.60 13.78 3.15
CA VAL A 166 6.67 14.11 4.58
C VAL A 166 7.88 15.00 4.89
N PHE A 167 9.03 14.84 4.22
CA PHE A 167 10.11 15.81 4.34
C PHE A 167 9.69 17.20 3.84
N LEU A 168 8.98 17.26 2.71
CA LEU A 168 8.47 18.51 2.16
C LEU A 168 7.49 19.19 3.12
N ILE A 169 6.53 18.46 3.70
CA ILE A 169 5.56 19.06 4.63
C ILE A 169 6.22 19.51 5.94
N VAL A 170 7.26 18.81 6.40
CA VAL A 170 8.06 19.27 7.55
C VAL A 170 8.78 20.57 7.22
N ALA A 171 9.42 20.67 6.04
CA ALA A 171 10.08 21.90 5.61
C ALA A 171 9.10 23.08 5.48
N ILE A 172 7.91 22.84 4.91
CA ILE A 172 6.82 23.84 4.85
C ILE A 172 6.38 24.24 6.26
N GLY A 173 6.26 23.28 7.19
CA GLY A 173 5.90 23.56 8.57
C GLY A 173 6.92 24.44 9.30
N VAL A 174 8.22 24.17 9.14
CA VAL A 174 9.30 25.04 9.65
C VAL A 174 9.21 26.44 9.05
N TRP A 175 8.92 26.55 7.75
CA TRP A 175 8.71 27.84 7.10
C TRP A 175 7.49 28.60 7.65
N ILE A 176 6.38 27.90 7.93
CA ILE A 176 5.18 28.49 8.54
C ILE A 176 5.46 28.99 9.97
N MET A 177 6.25 28.26 10.77
CA MET A 177 6.64 28.75 12.09
C MET A 177 7.41 30.08 11.99
N ASN A 178 8.25 30.22 10.97
CA ASN A 178 8.99 31.46 10.70
C ASN A 178 8.10 32.60 10.18
N SER A 179 6.94 32.31 9.61
CA SER A 179 6.05 33.33 9.03
C SER A 179 5.14 34.02 10.06
N LYS A 180 5.42 33.90 11.36
CA LYS A 180 4.61 34.43 12.48
C LYS A 180 3.14 33.97 12.45
N ALA A 181 2.89 32.77 11.91
CA ALA A 181 1.56 32.16 11.96
C ALA A 181 1.16 31.87 13.41
N SER A 182 -0.15 31.80 13.66
CA SER A 182 -0.70 31.43 14.97
C SER A 182 -0.22 30.04 15.40
N ALA A 183 -0.05 29.84 16.70
CA ALA A 183 0.23 28.51 17.23
C ALA A 183 -0.92 27.54 16.87
N GLY A 184 -0.57 26.32 16.46
CA GLY A 184 -1.49 25.31 15.95
C GLY A 184 -1.64 25.31 14.43
N THR A 185 -1.11 26.30 13.71
CA THR A 185 -1.20 26.34 12.24
C THR A 185 -0.40 25.21 11.60
N VAL A 186 0.78 24.88 12.13
CA VAL A 186 1.59 23.78 11.59
C VAL A 186 0.91 22.45 11.82
N LEU A 187 0.31 22.24 13.00
CA LEU A 187 -0.48 21.06 13.31
C LEU A 187 -1.63 20.84 12.31
N ILE A 188 -2.38 21.89 11.97
CA ILE A 188 -3.47 21.82 10.99
C ILE A 188 -2.93 21.52 9.60
N VAL A 189 -1.91 22.27 9.15
CA VAL A 189 -1.32 22.08 7.82
C VAL A 189 -0.78 20.67 7.67
N TYR A 190 -0.03 20.18 8.66
CA TYR A 190 0.47 18.81 8.66
C TYR A 190 -0.70 17.82 8.58
N THR A 191 -1.64 17.86 9.53
CA THR A 191 -2.72 16.88 9.65
C THR A 191 -3.59 16.83 8.38
N VAL A 192 -3.99 17.98 7.85
CA VAL A 192 -4.91 18.03 6.71
C VAL A 192 -4.20 17.71 5.39
N ILE A 193 -3.02 18.26 5.14
CA ILE A 193 -2.30 18.05 3.87
C ILE A 193 -1.69 16.65 3.82
N TYR A 194 -1.07 16.18 4.91
CA TYR A 194 -0.62 14.79 4.99
C TYR A 194 -1.81 13.83 4.93
N GLY A 195 -2.91 14.10 5.62
CA GLY A 195 -4.14 13.30 5.53
C GLY A 195 -4.66 13.17 4.10
N MET A 196 -4.82 14.29 3.40
CA MET A 196 -5.23 14.30 1.99
C MET A 196 -4.27 13.48 1.11
N PHE A 197 -2.96 13.68 1.26
CA PHE A 197 -1.97 12.92 0.52
C PHE A 197 -2.03 11.42 0.85
N ARG A 198 -2.17 11.07 2.14
CA ARG A 198 -2.28 9.69 2.62
C ARG A 198 -3.52 9.00 2.07
N PHE A 199 -4.64 9.71 1.99
CA PHE A 199 -5.89 9.23 1.39
C PHE A 199 -5.69 8.82 -0.06
N VAL A 200 -4.99 9.66 -0.84
CA VAL A 200 -4.68 9.39 -2.26
C VAL A 200 -3.64 8.28 -2.40
N LEU A 201 -2.58 8.30 -1.59
CA LEU A 201 -1.50 7.33 -1.64
C LEU A 201 -1.99 5.90 -1.39
N GLU A 202 -3.05 5.72 -0.59
CA GLU A 202 -3.65 4.42 -0.33
C GLU A 202 -4.11 3.69 -1.60
N PHE A 203 -4.54 4.41 -2.63
CA PHE A 203 -4.93 3.80 -3.91
C PHE A 203 -3.74 3.18 -4.67
N PHE A 204 -2.50 3.58 -4.34
CA PHE A 204 -1.28 3.06 -4.95
C PHE A 204 -0.64 1.92 -4.15
N ARG A 205 -1.17 1.62 -2.96
CA ARG A 205 -0.65 0.57 -2.08
C ARG A 205 -1.02 -0.83 -2.54
N GLY A 206 -0.09 -1.75 -2.32
CA GLY A 206 -0.16 -3.16 -2.70
C GLY A 206 -0.16 -4.14 -1.52
N ASP A 207 -0.15 -3.67 -0.27
CA ASP A 207 -0.17 -4.47 0.96
C ASP A 207 -1.61 -4.65 1.51
N PRO A 208 -2.33 -5.75 1.21
CA PRO A 208 -3.76 -5.89 1.46
C PRO A 208 -4.13 -6.39 2.86
N GLU A 209 -3.16 -6.64 3.73
CA GLU A 209 -3.34 -7.11 5.11
C GLU A 209 -4.12 -6.12 5.98
N ARG A 210 -4.30 -4.90 5.48
CA ARG A 210 -5.03 -3.83 6.15
C ARG A 210 -6.54 -4.07 6.16
N PRO A 211 -7.24 -3.60 7.20
CA PRO A 211 -8.70 -3.56 7.20
C PRO A 211 -9.22 -2.59 6.13
N TYR A 212 -10.25 -3.03 5.41
CA TYR A 212 -11.02 -2.22 4.46
C TYR A 212 -12.50 -2.32 4.82
N TRP A 213 -13.20 -1.20 4.77
CA TRP A 213 -14.64 -1.11 4.99
C TRP A 213 -15.27 -0.23 3.92
N GLN A 214 -16.32 -0.75 3.27
CA GLN A 214 -17.02 -0.13 2.14
C GLN A 214 -16.14 0.37 0.99
N GLY A 215 -15.02 -0.32 0.70
CA GLY A 215 -14.13 0.03 -0.41
C GLY A 215 -13.04 1.04 -0.06
N LEU A 216 -13.05 1.59 1.14
CA LEU A 216 -11.99 2.45 1.68
C LEU A 216 -11.19 1.71 2.74
N SER A 217 -9.91 2.06 2.91
CA SER A 217 -9.07 1.47 3.96
C SER A 217 -9.30 2.11 5.32
N GLU A 218 -8.87 1.44 6.38
CA GLU A 218 -8.81 2.02 7.73
C GLU A 218 -8.11 3.38 7.74
N ALA A 219 -6.96 3.53 7.08
CA ALA A 219 -6.23 4.79 7.03
C ALA A 219 -7.01 5.92 6.34
N GLN A 220 -7.84 5.60 5.33
CA GLN A 220 -8.71 6.57 4.67
C GLN A 220 -9.84 7.03 5.58
N TRP A 221 -10.45 6.11 6.33
CA TRP A 221 -11.47 6.45 7.34
C TRP A 221 -10.88 7.29 8.48
N THR A 222 -9.72 6.89 8.99
CA THR A 222 -9.00 7.63 10.03
C THR A 222 -8.62 9.03 9.56
N THR A 223 -8.26 9.21 8.28
CA THR A 223 -8.05 10.53 7.68
C THR A 223 -9.32 11.40 7.74
N ILE A 224 -10.47 10.87 7.33
CA ILE A 224 -11.75 11.59 7.35
C ILE A 224 -12.09 12.03 8.78
N ILE A 225 -11.92 11.12 9.75
CA ILE A 225 -12.15 11.40 11.17
C ILE A 225 -11.22 12.51 11.66
N LEU A 226 -9.91 12.41 11.40
CA LEU A 226 -8.94 13.41 11.86
C LEU A 226 -9.19 14.80 11.29
N ILE A 227 -9.54 14.88 10.01
CA ILE A 227 -9.86 16.17 9.37
C ILE A 227 -11.16 16.74 9.95
N THR A 228 -12.15 15.89 10.24
CA THR A 228 -13.39 16.31 10.90
C THR A 228 -13.12 16.83 12.32
N VAL A 229 -12.31 16.12 13.11
CA VAL A 229 -11.91 16.56 14.46
C VAL A 229 -11.14 17.87 14.40
N THR A 230 -10.18 17.99 13.49
CA THR A 230 -9.41 19.23 13.28
C THR A 230 -10.32 20.40 12.93
N TRP A 231 -11.29 20.17 12.03
CA TRP A 231 -12.29 21.17 11.66
C TRP A 231 -13.18 21.57 12.86
N LEU A 232 -13.68 20.61 13.63
CA LEU A 232 -14.48 20.88 14.83
C LEU A 232 -13.70 21.69 15.88
N LEU A 233 -12.46 21.31 16.17
CA LEU A 233 -11.59 22.05 17.08
C LEU A 233 -11.35 23.48 16.60
N ALA A 234 -11.19 23.69 15.29
CA ALA A 234 -11.08 25.02 14.72
C ALA A 234 -12.38 25.84 14.85
N ARG A 235 -13.54 25.20 14.68
CA ARG A 235 -14.86 25.84 14.90
C ARG A 235 -15.10 26.21 16.36
N MET A 236 -14.52 25.47 17.30
CA MET A 236 -14.57 25.74 18.74
C MET A 236 -13.52 26.77 19.22
N ASN A 237 -12.77 27.39 18.30
CA ASN A 237 -11.66 28.31 18.59
C ASN A 237 -10.52 27.67 19.43
N LEU A 238 -10.42 26.34 19.44
CA LEU A 238 -9.30 25.61 20.07
C LEU A 238 -8.10 25.47 19.13
N LEU A 239 -8.33 25.64 17.82
CA LEU A 239 -7.34 25.68 16.76
C LEU A 239 -7.61 26.87 15.83
N PRO A 240 -6.61 27.44 15.13
CA PRO A 240 -6.84 28.51 14.18
C PRO A 240 -7.71 28.03 13.00
N TYR A 241 -8.77 28.78 12.67
CA TYR A 241 -9.65 28.45 11.54
C TYR A 241 -9.11 29.00 10.22
N TYR A 242 -9.16 28.17 9.18
CA TYR A 242 -8.76 28.52 7.82
C TYR A 242 -9.76 27.94 6.82
N PRO A 243 -10.32 28.73 5.89
CA PRO A 243 -11.33 28.24 4.96
C PRO A 243 -10.89 27.05 4.10
N TRP A 244 -9.60 26.94 3.76
CA TRP A 244 -9.08 25.89 2.90
C TRP A 244 -9.23 24.48 3.51
N HIS A 245 -9.18 24.31 4.83
CA HIS A 245 -9.35 22.97 5.42
C HIS A 245 -10.82 22.50 5.36
N SER A 246 -11.78 23.43 5.36
CA SER A 246 -13.19 23.11 5.10
C SER A 246 -13.39 22.60 3.66
N ILE A 247 -12.67 23.19 2.70
CA ILE A 247 -12.70 22.75 1.29
C ILE A 247 -12.12 21.33 1.18
N VAL A 248 -10.95 21.09 1.77
CA VAL A 248 -10.32 19.75 1.74
C VAL A 248 -11.22 18.71 2.41
N MET A 249 -11.84 19.05 3.53
CA MET A 249 -12.81 18.17 4.20
C MET A 249 -13.95 17.80 3.24
N LEU A 250 -14.63 18.79 2.65
CA LEU A 250 -15.73 18.54 1.72
C LEU A 250 -15.30 17.66 0.53
N LEU A 251 -14.14 17.93 -0.07
CA LEU A 251 -13.60 17.12 -1.16
C LEU A 251 -13.38 15.66 -0.76
N LEU A 252 -12.82 15.41 0.41
CA LEU A 252 -12.57 14.04 0.89
C LEU A 252 -13.88 13.32 1.25
N PHE A 253 -14.85 14.01 1.85
CA PHE A 253 -16.18 13.46 2.09
C PHE A 253 -16.90 13.11 0.79
N SER A 254 -16.85 13.99 -0.23
CA SER A 254 -17.42 13.71 -1.55
C SER A 254 -16.74 12.54 -2.23
N ALA A 255 -15.41 12.46 -2.18
CA ALA A 255 -14.65 11.34 -2.73
C ALA A 255 -14.99 10.01 -2.01
N ALA A 256 -15.08 10.04 -0.69
CA ALA A 256 -15.44 8.89 0.13
C ALA A 256 -16.87 8.41 -0.19
N ALA A 257 -17.85 9.33 -0.20
CA ALA A 257 -19.23 9.03 -0.56
C ALA A 257 -19.36 8.47 -1.97
N TYR A 258 -18.61 9.02 -2.93
CA TYR A 258 -18.59 8.48 -4.30
C TYR A 258 -18.10 7.03 -4.33
N ILE A 259 -17.01 6.72 -3.63
CA ILE A 259 -16.44 5.38 -3.59
C ILE A 259 -17.37 4.39 -2.88
N THR A 260 -17.99 4.79 -1.76
CA THR A 260 -18.89 3.89 -1.00
C THR A 260 -20.18 3.61 -1.76
N LEU A 261 -20.76 4.62 -2.43
CA LEU A 261 -22.03 4.50 -3.15
C LEU A 261 -21.86 3.83 -4.53
N PHE A 262 -20.82 4.20 -5.29
CA PHE A 262 -20.67 3.79 -6.69
C PHE A 262 -19.52 2.80 -6.93
N GLY A 263 -18.58 2.65 -5.99
CA GLY A 263 -17.39 1.82 -6.16
C GLY A 263 -17.69 0.33 -6.41
N LYS A 264 -18.76 -0.20 -5.79
CA LYS A 264 -19.17 -1.60 -5.97
C LYS A 264 -19.72 -1.91 -7.38
N SER A 265 -20.28 -0.91 -8.06
CA SER A 265 -20.82 -1.06 -9.42
C SER A 265 -19.71 -1.17 -10.48
N GLN A 266 -18.53 -0.59 -10.21
CA GLN A 266 -17.42 -0.56 -11.16
C GLN A 266 -16.59 -1.85 -11.15
N THR A 267 -16.64 -2.62 -12.24
CA THR A 267 -15.88 -3.89 -12.40
C THR A 267 -14.38 -3.72 -12.22
N SER A 268 -13.82 -2.62 -12.74
CA SER A 268 -12.38 -2.32 -12.60
C SER A 268 -11.99 -2.10 -11.13
N PHE A 269 -12.84 -1.48 -10.32
CA PHE A 269 -12.54 -1.25 -8.90
C PHE A 269 -12.57 -2.56 -8.11
N ARG A 270 -13.53 -3.44 -8.41
CA ARG A 270 -13.63 -4.80 -7.84
C ARG A 270 -12.41 -5.67 -8.17
N ILE A 271 -11.97 -5.65 -9.42
CA ILE A 271 -10.85 -6.48 -9.89
C ILE A 271 -9.51 -5.98 -9.36
N PHE A 272 -9.26 -4.66 -9.40
CA PHE A 272 -7.95 -4.08 -9.07
C PHE A 272 -7.86 -3.51 -7.65
N ASN A 273 -8.69 -3.98 -6.72
CA ASN A 273 -8.47 -3.71 -5.30
C ASN A 273 -7.30 -4.57 -4.77
N ALA A 274 -6.64 -4.10 -3.70
CA ALA A 274 -5.42 -4.75 -3.21
C ALA A 274 -5.63 -6.22 -2.80
N ARG A 275 -6.76 -6.54 -2.17
CA ARG A 275 -7.09 -7.91 -1.72
C ARG A 275 -7.25 -8.87 -2.90
N HIS A 276 -7.99 -8.45 -3.92
CA HIS A 276 -8.22 -9.28 -5.09
C HIS A 276 -6.96 -9.40 -5.94
N MET A 277 -6.15 -8.34 -6.07
CA MET A 277 -4.85 -8.45 -6.74
C MET A 277 -3.91 -9.45 -6.06
N ARG A 278 -3.93 -9.55 -4.72
CA ARG A 278 -3.22 -10.62 -4.00
C ARG A 278 -3.76 -12.01 -4.35
N GLN A 279 -5.08 -12.18 -4.40
CA GLN A 279 -5.67 -13.47 -4.81
C GLN A 279 -5.29 -13.85 -6.25
N ILE A 280 -5.31 -12.87 -7.16
CA ILE A 280 -4.85 -13.07 -8.55
C ILE A 280 -3.37 -13.47 -8.56
N ALA A 281 -2.50 -12.75 -7.83
CA ALA A 281 -1.07 -13.05 -7.76
C ALA A 281 -0.81 -14.46 -7.22
N PHE A 282 -1.50 -14.83 -6.14
CA PHE A 282 -1.42 -16.15 -5.53
C PHE A 282 -1.93 -17.25 -6.47
N ALA A 283 -3.06 -17.04 -7.13
CA ALA A 283 -3.62 -17.97 -8.13
C ALA A 283 -2.62 -18.20 -9.28
N LEU A 284 -2.04 -17.14 -9.83
CA LEU A 284 -1.04 -17.24 -10.90
C LEU A 284 0.25 -17.93 -10.41
N ALA A 285 0.70 -17.65 -9.19
CA ALA A 285 1.86 -18.32 -8.60
C ALA A 285 1.61 -19.82 -8.42
N LYS A 286 0.41 -20.22 -7.96
CA LYS A 286 0.00 -21.63 -7.85
C LYS A 286 -0.02 -22.32 -9.21
N LEU A 287 -0.67 -21.71 -10.21
CA LEU A 287 -0.70 -22.23 -11.59
C LEU A 287 0.70 -22.36 -12.22
N SER A 288 1.68 -21.56 -11.79
CA SER A 288 3.06 -21.67 -12.28
C SER A 288 3.84 -22.82 -11.64
N LYS A 289 3.46 -23.26 -10.43
CA LYS A 289 4.13 -24.33 -9.68
C LYS A 289 3.56 -25.71 -10.02
N GLU A 290 2.29 -25.80 -10.40
CA GLU A 290 1.68 -27.03 -10.89
C GLU A 290 2.29 -27.37 -12.26
N LYS A 291 3.19 -28.38 -12.29
CA LYS A 291 3.62 -29.00 -13.55
C LYS A 291 2.37 -29.51 -14.26
N SER A 292 2.24 -29.22 -15.55
CA SER A 292 1.27 -29.89 -16.42
C SER A 292 1.50 -31.39 -16.30
N ILE A 293 0.63 -32.07 -15.54
CA ILE A 293 0.66 -33.52 -15.42
C ILE A 293 0.25 -34.04 -16.79
N GLU A 294 1.21 -34.52 -17.58
CA GLU A 294 0.94 -35.42 -18.68
C GLU A 294 0.26 -36.64 -18.06
N SER A 295 -1.06 -36.69 -18.13
CA SER A 295 -1.77 -37.92 -17.79
C SER A 295 -1.36 -38.95 -18.83
N GLY A 296 -0.92 -40.13 -18.39
CA GLY A 296 -0.51 -41.24 -19.27
C GLY A 296 -1.64 -41.82 -20.15
N ASN A 297 -2.77 -41.13 -20.28
CA ASN A 297 -3.86 -41.46 -21.19
C ASN A 297 -3.91 -40.45 -22.34
N PRO A 298 -3.74 -40.88 -23.60
CA PRO A 298 -3.94 -40.00 -24.75
C PRO A 298 -5.41 -39.56 -24.77
N GLY A 299 -5.67 -38.29 -24.46
CA GLY A 299 -7.00 -37.68 -24.52
C GLY A 299 -7.48 -36.93 -23.28
N VAL A 300 -6.77 -37.00 -22.14
CA VAL A 300 -7.16 -36.25 -20.91
C VAL A 300 -6.09 -35.21 -20.56
N THR A 301 -6.27 -33.97 -21.04
CA THR A 301 -5.50 -32.81 -20.57
C THR A 301 -6.13 -32.28 -19.29
N ASN A 302 -5.52 -32.54 -18.13
CA ASN A 302 -5.93 -31.91 -16.88
C ASN A 302 -5.52 -30.43 -16.92
N ILE A 303 -6.50 -29.53 -17.07
CA ILE A 303 -6.28 -28.08 -17.03
C ILE A 303 -6.46 -27.61 -15.59
N SER A 304 -5.38 -27.20 -14.94
CA SER A 304 -5.44 -26.55 -13.63
C SER A 304 -6.20 -25.23 -13.72
N LEU A 305 -7.21 -25.09 -12.85
CA LEU A 305 -8.03 -23.89 -12.73
C LEU A 305 -7.91 -23.30 -11.32
N CYS A 306 -7.77 -21.98 -11.25
CA CYS A 306 -7.82 -21.24 -9.99
C CYS A 306 -8.88 -20.14 -10.09
N THR A 307 -9.85 -20.13 -9.17
CA THR A 307 -10.94 -19.13 -9.13
C THR A 307 -10.80 -18.23 -7.91
N THR A 308 -10.77 -16.91 -8.11
CA THR A 308 -10.71 -15.95 -6.99
C THR A 308 -12.05 -15.84 -6.27
N SER A 309 -12.08 -15.27 -5.05
CA SER A 309 -13.33 -15.15 -4.28
C SER A 309 -14.35 -14.21 -4.91
N GLN A 310 -13.93 -13.39 -5.87
CA GLN A 310 -14.85 -12.57 -6.66
C GLN A 310 -15.31 -13.25 -7.96
N GLY A 311 -14.96 -14.51 -8.22
CA GLY A 311 -15.42 -15.26 -9.39
C GLY A 311 -14.63 -15.04 -10.67
N LEU A 312 -13.36 -14.61 -10.58
CA LEU A 312 -12.43 -14.55 -11.71
C LEU A 312 -11.64 -15.86 -11.77
N THR A 313 -11.73 -16.60 -12.87
CA THR A 313 -11.07 -17.89 -13.03
C THR A 313 -9.90 -17.78 -14.02
N PHE A 314 -8.78 -18.37 -13.66
CA PHE A 314 -7.56 -18.45 -14.46
C PHE A 314 -7.19 -19.90 -14.75
N SER A 315 -6.71 -20.17 -15.96
CA SER A 315 -5.88 -21.33 -16.29
C SER A 315 -4.57 -20.88 -16.94
N LYS A 316 -3.56 -21.74 -16.88
CA LYS A 316 -2.27 -21.56 -17.57
C LYS A 316 -1.96 -22.80 -18.40
N GLY A 317 -1.53 -22.59 -19.63
CA GLY A 317 -0.98 -23.60 -20.53
C GLY A 317 0.37 -23.13 -21.07
N ILE A 318 1.27 -24.08 -21.34
CA ILE A 318 2.58 -23.82 -21.95
C ILE A 318 2.70 -24.75 -23.14
N PHE A 319 2.99 -24.19 -24.31
CA PHE A 319 3.25 -24.93 -25.53
C PHE A 319 4.75 -24.87 -25.85
N THR A 320 5.41 -26.02 -25.78
CA THR A 320 6.88 -26.15 -25.92
C THR A 320 7.33 -26.65 -27.29
N GLU A 321 6.42 -26.94 -28.22
CA GLU A 321 6.74 -27.46 -29.57
C GLU A 321 7.36 -26.41 -30.52
N THR A 322 7.59 -25.18 -30.05
CA THR A 322 8.18 -24.09 -30.84
C THR A 322 9.52 -23.65 -30.25
N ILE A 323 10.39 -23.05 -31.08
CA ILE A 323 11.74 -22.59 -30.69
C ILE A 323 11.70 -21.63 -29.48
N SER A 324 10.56 -20.96 -29.24
CA SER A 324 10.28 -20.12 -28.08
C SER A 324 8.97 -20.56 -27.44
N PRO A 325 8.93 -20.94 -26.15
CA PRO A 325 7.71 -21.45 -25.52
C PRO A 325 6.60 -20.40 -25.55
N ILE A 326 5.41 -20.80 -26.01
CA ILE A 326 4.22 -19.93 -25.99
C ILE A 326 3.50 -20.18 -24.67
N VAL A 327 3.34 -19.12 -23.88
CA VAL A 327 2.61 -19.17 -22.62
C VAL A 327 1.22 -18.61 -22.84
N HIS A 328 0.20 -19.37 -22.47
CA HIS A 328 -1.19 -19.04 -22.66
C HIS A 328 -1.91 -19.01 -21.32
N TYR A 329 -2.66 -17.94 -21.08
CA TYR A 329 -3.56 -17.83 -19.93
C TYR A 329 -4.98 -17.70 -20.43
N THR A 330 -5.91 -18.47 -19.85
CA THR A 330 -7.34 -18.25 -20.07
C THR A 330 -7.93 -17.55 -18.86
N VAL A 331 -8.68 -16.49 -19.10
CA VAL A 331 -9.38 -15.73 -18.07
C VAL A 331 -10.88 -15.77 -18.37
N SER A 332 -11.65 -16.22 -17.39
CA SER A 332 -13.11 -16.17 -17.43
C SER A 332 -13.69 -15.54 -16.17
N SER A 333 -14.92 -15.02 -16.26
CA SER A 333 -15.61 -14.41 -15.12
C SER A 333 -17.02 -14.95 -14.98
N LYS A 334 -17.34 -15.40 -13.76
CA LYS A 334 -18.69 -15.70 -13.28
C LYS A 334 -19.24 -14.59 -12.37
N MET A 335 -18.67 -13.38 -12.43
CA MET A 335 -19.07 -12.25 -11.58
C MET A 335 -20.56 -11.90 -11.76
N PRO A 336 -21.35 -11.79 -10.67
CA PRO A 336 -22.73 -11.34 -10.76
C PRO A 336 -22.81 -9.91 -11.29
N GLY A 337 -23.60 -9.69 -12.34
CA GLY A 337 -23.99 -8.37 -12.84
C GLY A 337 -22.95 -7.61 -13.67
N ASN A 338 -21.81 -8.19 -14.06
CA ASN A 338 -20.82 -7.48 -14.87
C ASN A 338 -20.04 -8.37 -15.84
N LYS A 339 -19.98 -7.96 -17.11
CA LYS A 339 -19.22 -8.66 -18.17
C LYS A 339 -17.74 -8.24 -18.14
N LEU A 340 -16.82 -9.19 -18.31
CA LEU A 340 -15.41 -8.92 -18.58
C LEU A 340 -15.32 -8.19 -19.93
N ASN A 341 -14.85 -6.95 -19.92
CA ASN A 341 -14.63 -6.18 -21.16
C ASN A 341 -13.14 -6.17 -21.54
N LEU A 342 -12.86 -5.91 -22.82
CA LEU A 342 -11.51 -5.90 -23.37
C LEU A 342 -10.57 -4.91 -22.64
N ARG A 343 -11.07 -3.75 -22.18
CA ARG A 343 -10.28 -2.78 -21.42
C ARG A 343 -9.79 -3.37 -20.09
N THR A 344 -10.64 -4.12 -19.40
CA THR A 344 -10.31 -4.76 -18.13
C THR A 344 -9.33 -5.92 -18.34
N VAL A 345 -9.56 -6.72 -19.39
CA VAL A 345 -8.65 -7.81 -19.76
C VAL A 345 -7.26 -7.28 -20.17
N LYS A 346 -7.18 -6.16 -20.89
CA LYS A 346 -5.90 -5.49 -21.18
C LYS A 346 -5.13 -5.09 -19.92
N LYS A 347 -5.83 -4.60 -18.89
CA LYS A 347 -5.21 -4.29 -17.58
C LYS A 347 -4.80 -5.56 -16.83
N LEU A 348 -5.63 -6.62 -16.88
CA LEU A 348 -5.31 -7.91 -16.28
C LEU A 348 -4.09 -8.55 -16.95
N ALA A 349 -4.01 -8.53 -18.29
CA ALA A 349 -2.85 -9.00 -19.04
C ALA A 349 -1.58 -8.29 -18.55
N ARG A 350 -1.56 -6.96 -18.49
CA ARG A 350 -0.41 -6.22 -17.93
C ARG A 350 -0.05 -6.65 -16.50
N LEU A 351 -1.05 -6.92 -15.66
CA LEU A 351 -0.82 -7.41 -14.31
C LEU A 351 -0.20 -8.82 -14.30
N VAL A 352 -0.72 -9.74 -15.13
CA VAL A 352 -0.16 -11.09 -15.32
C VAL A 352 1.28 -10.99 -15.81
N GLN A 353 1.54 -10.17 -16.83
CA GLN A 353 2.88 -9.93 -17.37
C GLN A 353 3.87 -9.50 -16.28
N LEU A 354 3.48 -8.56 -15.42
CA LEU A 354 4.32 -8.07 -14.33
C LEU A 354 4.58 -9.13 -13.25
N ILE A 355 3.56 -9.89 -12.86
CA ILE A 355 3.65 -10.89 -11.79
C ILE A 355 4.42 -12.14 -12.25
N GLN A 356 4.05 -12.65 -13.43
CA GLN A 356 4.65 -13.86 -14.02
C GLN A 356 5.96 -13.56 -14.75
N LYS A 357 6.34 -12.28 -14.87
CA LYS A 357 7.59 -11.82 -15.48
C LYS A 357 7.71 -12.23 -16.96
N GLU A 358 6.59 -12.22 -17.67
CA GLU A 358 6.52 -12.54 -19.11
C GLU A 358 7.20 -11.43 -19.93
N THR A 359 8.19 -11.80 -20.75
CA THR A 359 8.98 -10.85 -21.56
C THR A 359 8.44 -10.65 -22.97
N GLU A 360 7.65 -11.61 -23.46
CA GLU A 360 7.12 -11.65 -24.81
C GLU A 360 5.93 -10.70 -25.03
N PRO A 361 5.65 -10.29 -26.27
CA PRO A 361 4.48 -9.49 -26.59
C PRO A 361 3.19 -10.25 -26.27
N CYS A 362 2.19 -9.50 -25.84
CA CYS A 362 0.89 -10.02 -25.45
C CYS A 362 -0.14 -9.84 -26.56
N GLU A 363 -0.80 -10.93 -26.94
CA GLU A 363 -2.02 -10.92 -27.77
C GLU A 363 -3.23 -11.33 -26.92
N ILE A 364 -4.38 -10.67 -27.16
CA ILE A 364 -5.62 -10.95 -26.43
C ILE A 364 -6.68 -11.38 -27.45
N ILE A 365 -7.15 -12.61 -27.30
CA ILE A 365 -8.15 -13.22 -28.19
C ILE A 365 -9.44 -13.43 -27.39
N GLN A 366 -10.55 -12.88 -27.87
CA GLN A 366 -11.87 -13.12 -27.30
C GLN A 366 -12.54 -14.28 -28.04
N ARG A 367 -12.90 -15.36 -27.33
CA ARG A 367 -13.57 -16.52 -27.93
C ARG A 367 -15.08 -16.54 -27.67
N GLN A 368 -15.48 -16.20 -26.45
CA GLN A 368 -16.89 -16.18 -26.03
C GLN A 368 -17.16 -14.99 -25.11
N THR A 369 -18.44 -14.76 -24.81
CA THR A 369 -18.83 -13.76 -23.80
C THR A 369 -18.19 -14.12 -22.47
N ASN A 370 -17.40 -13.20 -21.88
CA ASN A 370 -16.66 -13.39 -20.63
C ASN A 370 -15.53 -14.43 -20.65
N LEU A 371 -15.04 -14.84 -21.82
CA LEU A 371 -13.88 -15.73 -21.92
C LEU A 371 -12.82 -15.14 -22.87
N PHE A 372 -11.64 -14.91 -22.31
CA PHE A 372 -10.51 -14.30 -23.02
C PHE A 372 -9.27 -15.17 -22.87
N HIS A 373 -8.50 -15.25 -23.94
CA HIS A 373 -7.16 -15.82 -23.94
C HIS A 373 -6.13 -14.71 -24.00
N ILE A 374 -5.10 -14.83 -23.17
CA ILE A 374 -3.96 -13.93 -23.09
C ILE A 374 -2.74 -14.76 -23.46
N VAL A 375 -2.19 -14.51 -24.64
CA VAL A 375 -1.04 -15.25 -25.20
C VAL A 375 0.19 -14.38 -25.10
N TYR A 376 1.27 -14.92 -24.53
CA TYR A 376 2.60 -14.31 -24.54
C TYR A 376 3.52 -15.15 -25.44
N GLY A 377 4.01 -14.55 -26.52
CA GLY A 377 4.87 -15.22 -27.51
C GLY A 377 4.72 -14.62 -28.90
N ASN A 378 5.58 -15.04 -29.85
CA ASN A 378 5.49 -14.59 -31.23
C ASN A 378 4.33 -15.28 -31.97
N THR A 379 3.18 -14.59 -32.05
CA THR A 379 1.93 -15.14 -32.60
C THR A 379 1.84 -15.14 -34.13
N ASN A 380 2.82 -14.57 -34.85
CA ASN A 380 2.88 -14.68 -36.31
C ASN A 380 3.00 -16.13 -36.82
N LYS A 381 3.30 -17.10 -35.93
CA LYS A 381 3.26 -18.55 -36.21
C LYS A 381 2.04 -19.28 -35.59
N ALA A 382 1.23 -18.63 -34.76
CA ALA A 382 0.07 -19.21 -34.08
C ALA A 382 -1.24 -19.12 -34.89
N ASN A 383 -1.28 -18.31 -35.95
CA ASN A 383 -2.46 -18.15 -36.82
C ASN A 383 -2.87 -19.44 -37.58
N GLY A 384 -2.03 -20.47 -37.62
CA GLY A 384 -2.38 -21.79 -38.17
C GLY A 384 -3.18 -22.70 -37.24
N PHE A 385 -3.24 -22.42 -35.93
CA PHE A 385 -3.87 -23.31 -34.94
C PHE A 385 -5.29 -22.89 -34.53
N TYR A 386 -5.65 -21.63 -34.76
CA TYR A 386 -6.94 -21.09 -34.34
C TYR A 386 -8.04 -21.16 -35.42
N SER A 387 -7.72 -21.74 -36.58
CA SER A 387 -8.59 -22.01 -37.73
C SER A 387 -9.11 -23.47 -37.81
N GLY A 388 -8.86 -24.29 -36.78
CA GLY A 388 -9.35 -25.67 -36.72
C GLY A 388 -10.82 -25.75 -36.28
N ASP A 389 -11.63 -26.36 -37.15
CA ASP A 389 -13.07 -26.53 -37.03
C ASP A 389 -13.49 -27.46 -35.86
N SER A 390 -14.76 -27.32 -35.49
CA SER A 390 -15.46 -27.95 -34.38
C SER A 390 -15.43 -29.49 -34.30
N ASN A 391 -15.64 -29.98 -33.06
CA ASN A 391 -16.04 -31.33 -32.61
C ASN A 391 -14.95 -32.29 -32.07
N GLN A 392 -15.26 -32.81 -30.87
CA GLN A 392 -14.66 -33.95 -30.15
C GLN A 392 -13.45 -33.68 -29.24
N SER A 393 -13.73 -33.36 -27.97
CA SER A 393 -12.99 -33.94 -26.82
C SER A 393 -13.72 -33.59 -25.52
N GLY A 394 -14.17 -34.61 -24.78
CA GLY A 394 -14.81 -34.44 -23.47
C GLY A 394 -13.83 -33.84 -22.45
N LEU A 395 -14.12 -32.63 -21.98
CA LEU A 395 -13.34 -31.94 -20.96
C LEU A 395 -13.90 -32.27 -19.58
N PHE A 396 -13.11 -32.93 -18.73
CA PHE A 396 -13.39 -33.08 -17.31
C PHE A 396 -12.65 -31.99 -16.52
N TYR A 397 -13.39 -31.28 -15.67
CA TYR A 397 -12.88 -30.14 -14.89
C TYR A 397 -12.54 -30.58 -13.48
N VAL A 398 -11.31 -30.32 -13.01
CA VAL A 398 -10.97 -30.38 -11.59
C VAL A 398 -11.08 -28.96 -11.03
N GLN A 399 -12.16 -28.72 -10.28
CA GLN A 399 -12.45 -27.42 -9.67
C GLN A 399 -11.87 -27.38 -8.26
N VAL A 400 -10.91 -26.48 -8.02
CA VAL A 400 -10.42 -26.19 -6.66
C VAL A 400 -10.95 -24.82 -6.26
N GLU A 401 -11.90 -24.80 -5.33
CA GLU A 401 -12.45 -23.58 -4.73
C GLU A 401 -11.56 -23.09 -3.59
N PHE A 402 -11.43 -21.77 -3.46
CA PHE A 402 -10.82 -21.16 -2.29
C PHE A 402 -11.83 -21.22 -1.14
N ASN A 403 -11.55 -22.01 -0.11
CA ASN A 403 -12.18 -21.83 1.21
C ASN A 403 -11.43 -20.75 1.97
N GLU A 404 -12.15 -19.78 2.52
CA GLU A 404 -11.61 -18.79 3.44
C GLU A 404 -11.22 -19.46 4.77
N GLN A 405 -9.97 -19.87 4.89
CA GLN A 405 -9.28 -20.06 6.18
C GLN A 405 -7.87 -19.47 6.10
#